data_AF-A0A1V4YE04-F1
#
_entry.id   AF-A0A1V4YE04-F1
#
_cell.length_a   1.000
_cell.length_b   1.000
_cell.length_c   1.000
_cell.angle_alpha   90.00
_cell.angle_beta   90.00
_cell.angle_gamma   90.00
#
_symmetry.space_group_name_H-M   'P 1'
#
loop_
_entity.id
_entity.type
_entity.pdbx_description
1 polymer ?
#
loop_
_entity_poly.entity_id
_entity_poly.type
_entity_poly.pdbx_seq_one_letter_code
_entity_poly.pdbx_strand_id
1 'polypeptide(L)'
;MNKTLMNYIIDIPLMILTVLEGLSGIILQFGSRNASYLGMSMFSWKHIHVICGVPMVILFVIHLALHWRWVICITKNTFGLNKPAQACSIE
;
A
#
# COMPACT_ATOMS: atom_id res chain seq x y z
N MET A 1 -9.01 -5.25 21.63
CA MET A 1 -7.74 -5.38 20.88
C MET A 1 -6.96 -4.07 21.03
N ASN A 2 -5.65 -4.15 21.25
CA ASN A 2 -4.80 -2.97 21.33
C ASN A 2 -4.78 -2.26 19.96
N LYS A 3 -4.99 -0.93 19.94
CA LYS A 3 -4.99 -0.13 18.70
C LYS A 3 -3.69 -0.32 17.91
N THR A 4 -2.56 -0.35 18.62
CA THR A 4 -1.24 -0.64 18.06
C THR A 4 -1.16 -2.00 17.38
N LEU A 5 -1.76 -3.04 17.98
CA LEU A 5 -1.77 -4.38 17.40
C LEU A 5 -2.61 -4.42 16.12
N MET A 6 -3.76 -3.74 16.10
CA MET A 6 -4.62 -3.64 14.92
C MET A 6 -3.90 -2.93 13.76
N ASN A 7 -3.23 -1.80 14.03
CA ASN A 7 -2.45 -1.09 13.02
C ASN A 7 -1.35 -1.99 12.47
N TYR A 8 -0.59 -2.66 13.35
CA TYR A 8 0.48 -3.56 12.93
C TYR A 8 -0.01 -4.75 12.09
N ILE A 9 -1.18 -5.31 12.41
CA ILE A 9 -1.80 -6.41 11.66
C ILE A 9 -2.24 -5.98 10.26
N ILE A 10 -2.62 -4.71 10.05
CA ILE A 10 -3.00 -4.20 8.72
C ILE A 10 -1.77 -3.77 7.93
N ASP A 11 -0.80 -3.13 8.58
CA ASP A 11 0.36 -2.52 7.93
C ASP A 11 1.35 -3.57 7.43
N ILE A 12 1.57 -4.67 8.17
CA ILE A 12 2.53 -5.71 7.76
C ILE A 12 2.09 -6.43 6.47
N PRO A 13 0.85 -6.95 6.35
CA PRO A 13 0.38 -7.54 5.10
C PRO A 13 0.33 -6.51 3.96
N LEU A 14 -0.05 -5.27 4.24
CA LEU A 14 -0.05 -4.20 3.24
C LEU A 14 1.37 -3.94 2.70
N MET A 15 2.38 -3.91 3.57
CA MET A 15 3.78 -3.73 3.18
C MET A 15 4.25 -4.89 2.29
N ILE A 16 3.97 -6.13 2.69
CA ILE A 16 4.35 -7.32 1.92
C ILE A 16 3.70 -7.30 0.53
N LEU A 17 2.38 -7.06 0.48
CA LEU A 17 1.64 -7.02 -0.79
C LEU A 17 2.12 -5.88 -1.69
N THR A 18 2.45 -4.72 -1.12
CA THR A 18 2.99 -3.59 -1.91
C THR A 18 4.33 -3.95 -2.56
N VAL A 19 5.20 -4.67 -1.87
CA VAL A 19 6.47 -5.13 -2.45
C VAL A 19 6.23 -6.17 -3.54
N LEU A 20 5.36 -7.16 -3.31
CA LEU A 20 5.04 -8.19 -4.30
C LEU A 20 4.40 -7.58 -5.57
N GLU A 21 3.49 -6.64 -5.40
CA GLU A 21 2.86 -5.90 -6.51
C GLU A 21 3.86 -5.04 -7.27
N GLY A 22 4.73 -4.32 -6.55
CA GLY A 22 5.78 -3.52 -7.17
C GLY A 22 6.73 -4.36 -8.02
N LEU A 23 7.20 -5.50 -7.49
CA LEU A 23 8.11 -6.40 -8.20
C LEU A 23 7.43 -7.07 -9.40
N SER A 24 6.22 -7.60 -9.22
CA SER A 24 5.46 -8.22 -10.32
C SER A 24 5.10 -7.20 -11.41
N GLY A 25 4.76 -5.96 -11.02
CA GLY A 25 4.53 -4.86 -11.96
C GLY A 25 5.76 -4.50 -12.78
N ILE A 26 6.95 -4.45 -12.16
CA ILE A 26 8.22 -4.23 -12.87
C ILE A 26 8.49 -5.38 -13.86
N ILE A 27 8.31 -6.64 -13.45
CA ILE A 27 8.46 -7.80 -14.33
C ILE A 27 7.48 -7.72 -15.50
N LEU A 28 6.24 -7.31 -15.26
CA LEU A 28 5.22 -7.17 -16.30
C LEU A 28 5.47 -6.00 -17.25
N GLN A 29 6.06 -4.91 -16.76
CA GLN A 29 6.35 -3.71 -17.54
C GLN A 29 7.51 -3.94 -18.53
N PHE A 30 8.55 -4.67 -18.11
CA PHE A 30 9.75 -4.91 -18.91
C PHE A 30 9.79 -6.31 -19.54
N GLY A 31 8.83 -7.17 -19.20
CA GLY A 31 8.75 -8.53 -19.71
C GLY A 31 8.26 -8.60 -21.15
N SER A 32 9.01 -9.31 -22.01
CA SER A 32 8.53 -9.63 -23.36
C SER A 32 7.35 -10.62 -23.29
N ARG A 33 6.35 -10.45 -24.17
CA ARG A 33 5.11 -11.26 -24.18
C ARG A 33 5.37 -12.77 -24.35
N ASN A 34 6.50 -13.13 -24.95
CA ASN A 34 6.93 -14.51 -25.19
C ASN A 34 8.07 -14.97 -24.26
N ALA A 35 8.50 -14.13 -23.32
CA ALA A 35 9.56 -14.49 -22.38
C ALA A 35 8.98 -15.21 -21.16
N SER A 36 9.65 -16.28 -20.77
CA SER A 36 9.41 -16.98 -19.50
C SER A 36 10.36 -16.41 -18.46
N TYR A 37 9.81 -15.80 -17.41
CA TYR A 37 10.60 -15.31 -16.27
C TYR A 37 10.43 -16.28 -15.10
N LEU A 38 11.55 -16.75 -14.55
CA LEU A 38 11.60 -17.75 -13.46
C LEU A 38 10.80 -19.04 -13.77
N GLY A 39 10.78 -19.47 -15.03
CA GLY A 39 10.04 -20.66 -15.48
C GLY A 39 8.53 -20.48 -15.61
N MET A 40 8.01 -19.28 -15.34
CA MET A 40 6.58 -18.96 -15.47
C MET A 40 6.31 -18.06 -16.68
N SER A 41 5.18 -18.31 -17.33
CA SER A 41 4.71 -17.48 -18.46
C SER A 41 4.30 -16.09 -18.00
N MET A 42 4.33 -15.11 -18.91
CA MET A 42 3.82 -13.75 -18.67
C MET A 42 2.34 -13.74 -18.22
N PHE A 43 1.55 -14.70 -18.68
CA PHE A 43 0.16 -14.86 -18.25
C PHE A 43 0.05 -15.23 -16.78
N SER A 44 0.88 -16.15 -16.29
CA SER A 44 0.95 -16.55 -14.88
C SER A 44 1.37 -15.37 -13.99
N TRP A 45 2.38 -14.60 -14.43
CA TRP A 45 2.79 -13.37 -13.73
C TRP A 45 1.66 -12.34 -13.62
N LYS A 46 0.90 -12.15 -14.71
CA LYS A 46 -0.26 -11.26 -14.71
C LYS A 46 -1.34 -11.76 -13.75
N HIS A 47 -1.57 -13.07 -13.69
CA HIS A 47 -2.55 -13.66 -12.79
C HIS A 47 -2.18 -13.41 -11.32
N ILE A 48 -0.91 -13.60 -10.95
CA ILE A 48 -0.39 -13.32 -9.61
C ILE A 48 -0.54 -11.83 -9.28
N HIS A 49 -0.15 -10.95 -10.19
CA HIS A 49 -0.27 -9.50 -10.01
C HIS A 49 -1.72 -9.05 -9.78
N VAL A 50 -2.69 -9.60 -10.52
CA VAL A 50 -4.10 -9.23 -10.29
C VAL A 50 -4.62 -9.77 -8.94
N ILE A 51 -4.29 -11.01 -8.59
CA ILE A 51 -4.75 -11.64 -7.34
C ILE A 51 -4.12 -11.00 -6.11
N CYS A 52 -2.86 -10.57 -6.19
CA CYS A 52 -2.18 -9.85 -5.10
C CYS A 52 -2.59 -8.37 -5.06
N GLY A 53 -2.89 -7.74 -6.20
CA GLY A 53 -3.32 -6.35 -6.30
C GLY A 53 -4.69 -6.08 -5.67
N VAL A 54 -5.67 -6.98 -5.84
CA VAL A 54 -7.01 -6.81 -5.24
C VAL A 54 -6.98 -6.67 -3.71
N PRO A 55 -6.39 -7.61 -2.92
CA PRO A 55 -6.30 -7.47 -1.48
C PRO A 55 -5.39 -6.32 -1.06
N MET A 56 -4.36 -5.97 -1.85
CA MET A 56 -3.50 -4.81 -1.61
C MET A 56 -4.32 -3.51 -1.60
N VAL A 57 -5.18 -3.31 -2.60
CA VAL A 57 -6.06 -2.13 -2.67
C VAL A 57 -7.04 -2.10 -1.50
N ILE A 58 -7.64 -3.23 -1.14
CA ILE A 58 -8.58 -3.30 0.00
C ILE A 58 -7.87 -2.91 1.29
N LEU A 59 -6.69 -3.47 1.57
CA LEU A 59 -5.92 -3.15 2.77
C LEU A 59 -5.42 -1.70 2.76
N PHE A 60 -5.06 -1.15 1.60
CA PHE A 60 -4.66 0.24 1.45
C PHE A 60 -5.80 1.20 1.82
N VAL A 61 -7.02 0.92 1.37
CA VAL A 61 -8.20 1.72 1.73
C VAL A 61 -8.49 1.64 3.24
N ILE A 62 -8.40 0.44 3.83
CA ILE A 62 -8.57 0.26 5.29
C ILE A 62 -7.49 1.04 6.05
N HIS A 63 -6.24 0.93 5.64
CA HIS A 63 -5.12 1.67 6.23
C HIS A 63 -5.37 3.18 6.16
N LEU A 64 -5.75 3.73 5.01
CA LEU A 64 -6.07 5.14 4.87
C LEU A 64 -7.22 5.57 5.78
N ALA A 65 -8.27 4.76 5.91
CA ALA A 65 -9.38 5.04 6.81
C ALA A 65 -8.94 5.07 8.29
N LEU A 66 -8.07 4.13 8.70
CA LEU A 66 -7.49 4.10 10.05
C LEU A 66 -6.61 5.32 10.33
N HIS A 67 -5.84 5.76 9.34
CA HIS A 67 -4.89 6.87 9.47
C HIS A 67 -5.43 8.23 8.99
N TRP A 68 -6.72 8.34 8.71
CA TRP A 68 -7.32 9.55 8.10
C TRP A 68 -7.06 10.84 8.88
N ARG A 69 -7.11 10.78 10.22
CA ARG A 69 -6.79 11.94 11.09
C ARG A 69 -5.34 12.39 10.92
N TRP A 70 -4.41 11.44 10.84
CA TRP A 70 -2.99 11.70 10.58
C TRP A 70 -2.79 12.30 9.19
N VAL A 71 -3.44 11.75 8.16
CA VAL A 71 -3.37 12.26 6.78
C VAL A 71 -3.80 13.72 6.70
N ILE A 72 -4.97 14.07 7.25
CA ILE A 72 -5.46 15.46 7.27
C ILE A 72 -4.48 16.37 8.01
N CYS A 73 -3.99 15.92 9.15
CA CYS A 73 -3.07 16.68 9.98
C CYS A 73 -1.76 17.01 9.26
N ILE A 74 -1.10 16.00 8.68
CA ILE A 74 0.13 16.18 7.91
C ILE A 74 -0.15 17.05 6.68
N THR A 75 -1.26 16.83 5.98
CA THR A 75 -1.64 17.64 4.81
C THR A 75 -1.78 19.11 5.18
N LYS A 76 -2.52 19.44 6.26
CA LYS A 76 -2.67 20.82 6.73
C LYS A 76 -1.35 21.46 7.15
N ASN A 77 -0.45 20.68 7.76
CA ASN A 77 0.87 21.15 8.16
C ASN A 77 1.76 21.45 6.96
N THR A 78 1.82 20.53 5.99
CA THR A 78 2.64 20.68 4.78
C THR A 78 2.18 21.84 3.91
N PHE A 79 0.87 22.08 3.82
CA PHE A 79 0.31 23.19 3.04
C PHE A 79 0.17 24.51 3.82
N GLY A 80 0.70 24.60 5.05
CA GLY A 80 0.66 25.84 5.84
C GLY A 80 -0.75 26.30 6.23
N LEU A 81 -1.74 25.40 6.20
CA LEU A 81 -3.14 25.67 6.57
C LEU A 81 -3.38 25.58 8.08
N ASN A 82 -2.33 25.34 8.88
CA ASN A 82 -2.44 25.21 10.31
C ASN A 82 -2.64 26.57 11.00
N LYS A 83 -3.68 26.67 11.83
CA LYS A 83 -3.78 27.73 12.84
C LYS A 83 -2.79 27.44 13.96
N PRO A 84 -2.10 28.46 14.51
CA PRO A 84 -0.94 28.31 15.41
C PRO A 84 -1.19 27.58 16.74
N ALA A 85 -2.42 27.18 17.05
CA ALA A 85 -2.79 26.49 18.29
C ALA A 85 -3.01 24.97 18.15
N GLN A 86 -2.98 24.40 16.93
CA GLN A 86 -3.22 22.98 16.73
C GLN A 86 -1.89 22.25 16.47
N ALA A 87 -1.11 22.05 17.53
CA ALA A 87 -0.11 20.98 17.53
C ALA A 87 -0.89 19.67 17.36
N CYS A 88 -0.78 19.06 16.18
CA CYS A 88 -1.46 17.81 15.92
C CYS A 88 -0.85 16.73 16.82
N SER A 89 -1.51 16.45 17.95
CA SER A 89 -1.17 15.33 18.83
C SER A 89 -1.54 14.05 18.10
N ILE A 90 -0.52 13.40 17.53
CA ILE A 90 -0.62 12.07 16.95
C ILE A 90 -0.57 11.09 18.13
N GLU A 91 -1.67 11.00 18.87
CA GLU A 91 -1.90 9.91 19.83
C GLU A 91 -2.47 8.67 19.13
#